data_AF-A0A0P6X8I1-F1
#
_entry.id   AF-A0A0P6X8I1-F1
#
_cell.length_a   1.000
_cell.length_b   1.000
_cell.length_c   1.000
_cell.angle_alpha   90.00
_cell.angle_beta   90.00
_cell.angle_gamma   90.00
#
_symmetry.space_group_name_H-M   'P 1'
#
loop_
_entity.id
_entity.type
_entity.pdbx_description
1 polymer ?
#
loop_
_entity_poly.entity_id
_entity_poly.type
_entity_poly.pdbx_seq_one_letter_code
_entity_poly.pdbx_strand_id
1 'polypeptide(L)'
;MTHQNDYTLAEEIVEKGLDAIPELMRVLINNAMQVERAKYLQAREYERTENRKGHANGFKPKTVKTRMGEITFAVPQVREGGFYPSALEKGLRSERALTITLAEMYVQGVSTRKVKAITEQLCGVEISAMQVSRAAAQLDAVL
;
A
#
# COMPACT_ATOMS: atom_id res chain seq x y z
N MET A 1 10.42 11.93 -9.00
CA MET A 1 9.87 12.28 -7.68
C MET A 1 11.02 12.27 -6.68
N THR A 2 11.46 13.44 -6.26
CA THR A 2 12.44 13.64 -5.17
C THR A 2 11.75 13.38 -3.83
N HIS A 3 12.48 12.82 -2.86
CA HIS A 3 11.97 12.42 -1.56
C HIS A 3 11.81 13.63 -0.63
N GLN A 4 10.58 13.91 -0.20
CA GLN A 4 10.29 14.86 0.87
C GLN A 4 10.17 14.07 2.18
N ASN A 5 11.05 14.34 3.14
CA ASN A 5 10.83 13.93 4.51
C ASN A 5 9.85 14.94 5.11
N ASP A 6 8.59 14.57 5.24
CA ASP A 6 7.56 15.44 5.83
C ASP A 6 7.62 15.32 7.36
N TYR A 7 8.22 16.34 8.00
CA TYR A 7 8.35 16.45 9.46
C TYR A 7 7.12 17.08 10.14
N THR A 8 6.06 17.40 9.40
CA THR A 8 4.86 18.12 9.87
C THR A 8 3.66 17.22 10.16
N LEU A 9 3.85 15.90 10.18
CA LEU A 9 2.78 14.90 10.30
C LEU A 9 1.89 15.11 11.55
N ALA A 10 2.46 15.52 12.67
CA ALA A 10 1.69 15.78 13.89
C ALA A 10 0.79 17.02 13.75
N GLU A 11 1.27 18.07 13.08
CA GLU A 11 0.52 19.30 12.83
C GLU A 11 -0.65 19.02 11.87
N GLU A 12 -0.43 18.21 10.83
CA GLU A 12 -1.48 17.82 9.90
C GLU A 12 -2.62 17.04 10.58
N ILE A 13 -2.32 16.18 11.54
CA ILE A 13 -3.33 15.45 12.31
C ILE A 13 -4.13 16.41 13.21
N VAL A 14 -3.46 17.40 13.83
CA VAL A 14 -4.15 18.40 14.66
C VAL A 14 -5.10 19.24 13.81
N GLU A 15 -4.71 19.60 12.59
CA GLU A 15 -5.53 20.43 11.69
C GLU A 15 -6.65 19.64 11.00
N LYS A 16 -6.35 18.45 10.46
CA LYS A 16 -7.25 17.67 9.59
C LYS A 16 -7.85 16.43 10.26
N GLY A 17 -7.45 16.12 11.49
CA GLY A 17 -7.94 14.94 12.21
C GLY A 17 -7.65 13.64 11.46
N LEU A 18 -8.68 12.79 11.34
CA LEU A 18 -8.57 11.48 10.67
C LEU A 18 -8.32 11.59 9.16
N ASP A 19 -8.61 12.72 8.54
CA ASP A 19 -8.39 12.92 7.10
C ASP A 19 -6.89 12.99 6.74
N ALA A 20 -6.01 13.22 7.72
CA ALA A 20 -4.55 13.18 7.53
C ALA A 20 -3.98 11.74 7.53
N ILE A 21 -4.74 10.74 8.00
CA ILE A 21 -4.24 9.38 8.21
C ILE A 21 -3.77 8.68 6.91
N PRO A 22 -4.46 8.80 5.74
CA PRO A 22 -3.99 8.19 4.51
C PRO A 22 -2.59 8.67 4.10
N GLU A 23 -2.33 9.96 4.31
CA GLU A 23 -1.05 10.59 3.97
C GLU A 23 0.05 10.19 4.95
N LEU A 24 -0.27 10.16 6.25
CA LEU A 24 0.64 9.63 7.27
C LEU A 24 1.05 8.18 6.96
N MET A 25 0.08 7.33 6.62
CA MET A 25 0.33 5.94 6.22
C MET A 25 1.23 5.88 4.98
N ARG A 26 1.01 6.74 3.98
CA ARG A 26 1.87 6.86 2.79
C ARG A 26 3.32 7.14 3.19
N VAL A 27 3.55 8.14 4.04
CA VAL A 27 4.89 8.56 4.47
C VAL A 27 5.58 7.45 5.27
N LEU A 28 4.90 6.88 6.27
CA LEU A 28 5.45 5.82 7.12
C LEU A 28 5.83 4.58 6.32
N ILE A 29 4.95 4.10 5.44
CA ILE A 29 5.23 2.91 4.62
C ILE A 29 6.35 3.20 3.62
N ASN A 30 6.37 4.37 2.97
CA ASN A 30 7.48 4.75 2.09
C ASN A 30 8.82 4.78 2.82
N ASN A 31 8.86 5.28 4.06
CA ASN A 31 10.07 5.27 4.88
C ASN A 31 10.49 3.84 5.24
N ALA A 32 9.56 3.01 5.71
CA ALA A 32 9.82 1.61 6.06
C ALA A 32 10.41 0.82 4.87
N MET A 33 9.83 0.99 3.67
CA MET A 33 10.34 0.35 2.46
C MET A 33 11.77 0.80 2.11
N GLN A 34 12.13 2.05 2.39
CA GLN A 34 13.48 2.55 2.15
C GLN A 34 14.49 1.98 3.15
N VAL A 35 14.11 1.88 4.42
CA VAL A 35 14.91 1.20 5.43
C VAL A 35 15.16 -0.25 5.02
N GLU A 36 14.14 -0.94 4.49
CA GLU A 36 14.27 -2.29 3.96
C GLU A 36 15.23 -2.36 2.76
N ARG A 37 15.12 -1.42 1.80
CA ARG A 37 16.07 -1.34 0.67
C ARG A 37 17.50 -1.14 1.17
N ALA A 38 17.73 -0.24 2.13
CA ALA A 38 19.07 0.02 2.66
C ALA A 38 19.66 -1.23 3.33
N LYS A 39 18.84 -1.99 4.06
CA LYS A 39 19.24 -3.29 4.63
C LYS A 39 19.59 -4.30 3.53
N TYR A 40 18.76 -4.39 2.49
CA TYR A 40 19.02 -5.28 1.35
C TYR A 40 20.34 -4.94 0.64
N LEU A 41 20.62 -3.65 0.43
CA LEU A 41 21.85 -3.17 -0.22
C LEU A 41 23.08 -3.17 0.70
N GLN A 42 22.89 -3.38 2.01
CA GLN A 42 23.92 -3.24 3.05
C GLN A 42 24.62 -1.87 3.03
N ALA A 43 23.88 -0.84 2.64
CA ALA A 43 24.35 0.53 2.57
C ALA A 43 23.17 1.50 2.71
N ARG A 44 23.34 2.53 3.53
CA ARG A 44 22.43 3.67 3.60
C ARG A 44 22.56 4.55 2.35
N GLU A 45 21.65 5.49 2.23
CA GLU A 45 21.70 6.49 1.17
C GLU A 45 23.00 7.29 1.24
N TYR A 46 23.68 7.40 0.10
CA TYR A 46 24.98 8.06 -0.06
C TYR A 46 26.15 7.51 0.79
N GLU A 47 25.95 6.46 1.58
CA GLU A 47 27.00 5.84 2.37
C GLU A 47 28.07 5.22 1.46
N ARG A 48 29.34 5.41 1.79
CA ARG A 48 30.45 4.71 1.14
C ARG A 48 30.88 3.55 2.04
N THR A 49 30.69 2.33 1.57
CA THR A 49 31.04 1.11 2.31
C THR A 49 31.48 0.02 1.34
N GLU A 50 32.47 -0.76 1.73
CA GLU A 50 32.98 -1.89 0.96
C GLU A 50 31.99 -3.07 0.94
N ASN A 51 31.09 -3.15 1.93
CA ASN A 51 30.11 -4.24 2.06
C ASN A 51 28.86 -4.07 1.18
N ARG A 52 28.78 -3.03 0.34
CA ARG A 52 27.60 -2.74 -0.49
C ARG A 52 27.33 -3.88 -1.48
N LYS A 53 26.07 -4.34 -1.55
CA LYS A 53 25.62 -5.41 -2.45
C LYS A 53 25.01 -4.96 -3.78
N GLY A 54 24.82 -3.66 -3.98
CA GLY A 54 24.27 -3.10 -5.21
C GLY A 54 23.88 -1.64 -5.04
N HIS A 55 23.12 -1.10 -6.00
CA HIS A 55 22.75 0.32 -6.02
C HIS A 55 21.24 0.54 -6.01
N ALA A 56 20.80 1.62 -5.37
CA ALA A 56 19.43 2.11 -5.50
C ALA A 56 19.19 2.63 -6.93
N ASN A 57 17.97 2.46 -7.43
CA ASN A 57 17.59 2.85 -8.80
C ASN A 57 16.26 3.61 -8.82
N GLY A 58 16.13 4.62 -7.97
CA GLY A 58 14.91 5.43 -7.88
C GLY A 58 13.73 4.68 -7.26
N PHE A 59 12.53 5.04 -7.72
CA PHE A 59 11.25 4.58 -7.17
C PHE A 59 10.23 4.35 -8.28
N LYS A 60 9.35 3.37 -8.09
CA LYS A 60 8.21 3.09 -8.96
C LYS A 60 6.90 3.41 -8.25
N PRO A 61 5.99 4.18 -8.84
CA PRO A 61 4.70 4.44 -8.23
C PRO A 61 3.84 3.16 -8.19
N LYS A 62 3.19 2.92 -7.05
CA LYS A 62 2.19 1.86 -6.87
C LYS A 62 1.00 2.37 -6.08
N THR A 63 -0.11 2.57 -6.78
CA THR A 63 -1.41 2.82 -6.17
C THR A 63 -2.02 1.53 -5.65
N VAL A 64 -2.47 1.56 -4.40
CA VAL A 64 -3.15 0.46 -3.71
C VAL A 64 -4.47 0.98 -3.16
N LYS A 65 -5.57 0.27 -3.43
CA LYS A 65 -6.86 0.53 -2.79
C LYS A 65 -6.83 0.02 -1.36
N THR A 66 -7.03 0.90 -0.40
CA THR A 66 -7.05 0.58 1.04
C THR A 66 -8.41 0.94 1.63
N ARG A 67 -8.65 0.54 2.88
CA ARG A 67 -9.82 0.99 3.65
C ARG A 67 -9.84 2.50 3.90
N MET A 68 -8.72 3.18 3.71
CA MET A 68 -8.53 4.62 3.91
C MET A 68 -8.48 5.39 2.58
N GLY A 69 -8.84 4.77 1.46
CA GLY A 69 -8.74 5.38 0.14
C GLY A 69 -7.64 4.78 -0.74
N GLU A 70 -7.47 5.36 -1.93
CA GLU A 70 -6.38 5.02 -2.83
C GLU A 70 -5.10 5.72 -2.38
N ILE A 71 -4.08 4.95 -2.02
CA ILE A 71 -2.78 5.49 -1.61
C ILE A 71 -1.74 5.12 -2.66
N THR A 72 -1.02 6.13 -3.16
CA THR A 72 0.08 5.93 -4.11
C THR A 72 1.42 5.95 -3.39
N PHE A 73 2.03 4.77 -3.29
CA PHE A 73 3.34 4.57 -2.67
C PHE A 73 4.47 4.74 -3.69
N ALA A 74 5.63 5.21 -3.20
CA ALA A 74 6.88 5.27 -3.96
C ALA A 74 7.70 4.02 -3.63
N VAL A 75 7.51 2.94 -4.40
CA VAL A 75 8.16 1.65 -4.15
C VAL A 75 9.64 1.74 -4.52
N PRO A 76 10.58 1.59 -3.57
CA PRO A 76 12.00 1.71 -3.86
C PRO A 76 12.50 0.61 -4.79
N GLN A 77 13.37 0.98 -5.73
CA GLN A 77 13.98 0.05 -6.68
C GLN A 77 15.49 -0.08 -6.44
N VAL A 78 16.03 -1.22 -6.84
CA VAL A 78 17.47 -1.51 -6.91
C VAL A 78 17.86 -1.74 -8.37
N ARG A 79 19.13 -1.49 -8.70
CA ARG A 79 19.67 -1.70 -10.04
C ARG A 79 19.97 -3.19 -10.29
N GLU A 80 20.52 -3.86 -9.28
CA GLU A 80 20.85 -5.28 -9.31
C GLU A 80 19.97 -6.09 -8.33
N GLY A 81 19.45 -7.22 -8.80
CA GLY A 81 18.73 -8.19 -7.98
C GLY A 81 17.20 -8.04 -7.95
N GLY A 82 16.55 -8.88 -7.16
CA GLY A 82 15.09 -9.09 -7.14
C GLY A 82 14.34 -8.40 -6.01
N PHE A 83 14.90 -7.33 -5.43
CA PHE A 83 14.33 -6.65 -4.27
C PHE A 83 12.87 -6.21 -4.51
N TYR A 84 12.02 -6.53 -3.56
CA TYR A 84 10.69 -5.97 -3.41
C TYR A 84 10.41 -5.80 -1.93
N PRO A 85 9.89 -4.64 -1.48
CA PRO A 85 9.67 -4.42 -0.07
C PRO A 85 8.55 -5.32 0.47
N SER A 86 8.75 -5.84 1.68
CA SER A 86 7.81 -6.68 2.42
C SER A 86 6.53 -5.97 2.85
N ALA A 87 6.59 -4.64 3.03
CA ALA A 87 5.44 -3.84 3.45
C ALA A 87 4.29 -3.82 2.42
N LEU A 88 4.54 -4.25 1.18
CA LEU A 88 3.54 -4.36 0.13
C LEU A 88 3.61 -5.75 -0.52
N GLU A 89 2.48 -6.27 -1.00
CA GLU A 89 2.47 -7.53 -1.73
C GLU A 89 2.67 -7.31 -3.23
N LYS A 90 3.62 -8.04 -3.82
CA LYS A 90 3.94 -7.92 -5.25
C LYS A 90 2.73 -8.34 -6.10
N GLY A 91 2.41 -7.54 -7.11
CA GLY A 91 1.29 -7.81 -8.03
C GLY A 91 -0.09 -7.43 -7.50
N LEU A 92 -0.29 -7.28 -6.19
CA LEU A 92 -1.57 -6.88 -5.63
C LEU A 92 -1.77 -5.36 -5.66
N ARG A 93 -3.00 -4.94 -6.00
CA ARG A 93 -3.46 -3.54 -6.09
C ARG A 93 -4.51 -3.18 -5.04
N SER A 94 -4.85 -4.10 -4.16
CA SER A 94 -5.79 -3.89 -3.06
C SER A 94 -5.22 -4.46 -1.78
N GLU A 95 -5.50 -3.78 -0.67
CA GLU A 95 -5.23 -4.28 0.67
C GLU A 95 -6.00 -5.59 0.91
N ARG A 96 -5.35 -6.59 1.51
CA ARG A 96 -6.00 -7.88 1.82
C ARG A 96 -7.21 -7.74 2.74
N ALA A 97 -7.12 -6.89 3.75
CA ALA A 97 -8.24 -6.65 4.67
C ALA A 97 -9.46 -6.10 3.94
N LEU A 98 -9.26 -5.20 2.96
CA LEU A 98 -10.34 -4.72 2.10
C LEU A 98 -10.93 -5.87 1.29
N THR A 99 -10.09 -6.66 0.61
CA THR A 99 -10.55 -7.81 -0.20
C THR A 99 -11.34 -8.83 0.63
N ILE A 100 -10.87 -9.19 1.82
CA ILE A 100 -11.56 -10.12 2.72
C ILE A 100 -12.91 -9.55 3.16
N THR A 101 -12.97 -8.25 3.49
CA THR A 101 -14.22 -7.60 3.88
C THR A 101 -15.25 -7.64 2.75
N LEU A 102 -14.84 -7.39 1.51
CA LEU A 102 -15.73 -7.48 0.33
C LEU A 102 -16.28 -8.90 0.14
N ALA A 103 -15.40 -9.88 0.31
CA ALA A 103 -15.71 -11.29 0.16
C ALA A 103 -16.70 -11.75 1.26
N GLU A 104 -16.44 -11.39 2.51
CA GLU A 104 -17.31 -11.69 3.66
C GLU A 104 -18.71 -11.07 3.47
N MET A 105 -18.80 -9.80 3.08
CA MET A 105 -20.10 -9.17 2.80
C MET A 105 -20.90 -9.94 1.75
N TYR A 106 -20.23 -10.41 0.70
CA TYR A 106 -20.88 -11.19 -0.36
C TYR A 106 -21.37 -12.55 0.16
N VAL A 107 -20.54 -13.27 0.92
CA VAL A 107 -20.88 -14.56 1.54
C VAL A 107 -22.07 -14.42 2.50
N GLN A 108 -22.15 -13.32 3.24
CA GLN A 108 -23.27 -12.98 4.13
C GLN A 108 -24.54 -12.52 3.37
N GLY A 109 -24.56 -12.60 2.03
CA GLY A 109 -25.73 -12.31 1.22
C GLY A 109 -25.94 -10.84 0.87
N VAL A 110 -24.96 -9.97 1.12
CA VAL A 110 -25.01 -8.58 0.65
C VAL A 110 -24.80 -8.56 -0.86
N SER A 111 -25.76 -8.01 -1.60
CA SER A 111 -25.66 -7.93 -3.06
C SER A 111 -24.44 -7.10 -3.49
N THR A 112 -23.79 -7.48 -4.59
CA THR A 112 -22.60 -6.80 -5.11
C THR A 112 -22.81 -5.30 -5.34
N ARG A 113 -24.04 -4.87 -5.67
CA ARG A 113 -24.43 -3.46 -5.77
C ARG A 113 -24.40 -2.73 -4.43
N LYS A 114 -24.90 -3.36 -3.37
CA LYS A 114 -24.86 -2.79 -2.01
C LYS A 114 -23.43 -2.74 -1.48
N VAL A 115 -22.64 -3.80 -1.71
CA VAL A 115 -21.20 -3.81 -1.38
C VAL A 115 -20.49 -2.63 -2.04
N LYS A 116 -20.68 -2.44 -3.34
CA LYS A 116 -20.13 -1.27 -4.08
C LYS A 116 -20.49 0.04 -3.39
N ALA A 117 -21.78 0.30 -3.16
CA ALA A 117 -22.26 1.55 -2.56
C ALA A 117 -21.66 1.80 -1.15
N ILE A 118 -21.61 0.77 -0.30
CA ILE A 118 -21.01 0.87 1.05
C ILE A 118 -19.53 1.21 0.95
N THR A 119 -18.78 0.54 0.08
CA THR A 119 -17.33 0.73 -0.04
C THR A 119 -16.96 2.07 -0.66
N GLU A 120 -17.75 2.59 -1.60
CA GLU A 120 -17.55 3.92 -2.15
C GLU A 120 -17.77 4.99 -1.08
N GLN A 121 -18.79 4.85 -0.24
CA GLN A 121 -19.07 5.79 0.84
C GLN A 121 -18.03 5.72 1.97
N LEU A 122 -17.59 4.52 2.36
CA LEU A 122 -16.66 4.34 3.48
C LEU A 122 -15.21 4.61 3.11
N CYS A 123 -14.78 4.14 1.94
CA CYS A 123 -13.38 4.13 1.55
C CYS A 123 -13.07 5.16 0.46
N GLY A 124 -14.07 5.75 -0.19
CA GLY A 124 -13.85 6.66 -1.33
C GLY A 124 -13.23 5.97 -2.56
N VAL A 125 -13.27 4.63 -2.63
CA VAL A 125 -12.71 3.85 -3.74
C VAL A 125 -13.82 3.15 -4.51
N GLU A 126 -13.77 3.23 -5.83
CA GLU A 126 -14.70 2.49 -6.67
C GLU A 126 -14.34 0.99 -6.64
N ILE A 127 -15.32 0.15 -6.31
CA ILE A 127 -15.22 -1.30 -6.35
C ILE A 127 -16.26 -1.85 -7.33
N SER A 128 -15.79 -2.57 -8.35
CA SER A 128 -16.67 -3.22 -9.32
C SER A 128 -17.25 -4.53 -8.78
N ALA A 129 -18.43 -4.93 -9.28
CA ALA A 129 -19.03 -6.22 -8.94
C ALA A 129 -18.12 -7.42 -9.27
N MET A 130 -17.31 -7.31 -10.32
CA MET A 130 -16.32 -8.32 -10.69
C MET A 130 -15.21 -8.46 -9.64
N GLN A 131 -14.79 -7.35 -9.02
CA GLN A 131 -13.80 -7.41 -7.93
C GLN A 131 -14.38 -8.10 -6.68
N VAL A 132 -15.64 -7.83 -6.35
CA VAL A 132 -16.34 -8.52 -5.23
C VAL A 132 -16.43 -10.02 -5.49
N SER A 133 -16.86 -10.41 -6.70
CA SER A 133 -16.96 -11.83 -7.07
C SER A 133 -15.60 -12.54 -7.05
N ARG A 134 -14.53 -11.88 -7.54
CA ARG A 134 -13.16 -12.42 -7.46
C ARG A 134 -12.67 -12.56 -6.01
N ALA A 135 -13.00 -11.61 -5.15
CA ALA A 135 -12.64 -11.65 -3.73
C ALA A 135 -13.32 -12.83 -3.02
N ALA A 136 -14.61 -13.07 -3.29
CA ALA A 136 -15.34 -14.22 -2.78
C ALA A 136 -14.72 -15.55 -3.26
N ALA A 137 -14.42 -15.68 -4.56
CA ALA A 137 -13.79 -16.89 -5.09
C ALA A 137 -12.39 -17.17 -4.49
N GLN A 138 -11.67 -16.13 -4.06
CA GLN A 138 -10.38 -16.29 -3.37
C GLN A 138 -10.55 -16.84 -1.94
N LEU A 139 -11.65 -16.57 -1.24
CA LEU A 139 -11.95 -17.19 0.05
C LEU A 139 -12.20 -18.69 -0.10
N ASP A 140 -12.97 -19.09 -1.12
CA ASP A 140 -13.30 -20.50 -1.39
C ASP A 140 -12.06 -21.37 -1.63
N ALA A 141 -10.98 -20.79 -2.18
CA ALA A 141 -9.73 -21.51 -2.46
C ALA A 141 -8.81 -21.68 -1.23
N VAL A 142 -9.12 -21.02 -0.12
CA VAL A 142 -8.33 -21.05 1.12
C VAL A 142 -8.95 -21.96 2.18
N LEU A 143 -10.23 -22.34 2.02
CA LEU A 143 -10.94 -23.35 2.82
C LEU A 143 -10.75 -24.76 2.24
#